data_AF-B3U1U3-F1
#
_entry.id   AF-B3U1U3-F1
#
_cell.length_a   1.000
_cell.length_b   1.000
_cell.length_c   1.000
_cell.angle_alpha   90.00
_cell.angle_beta   90.00
_cell.angle_gamma   90.00
#
_symmetry.space_group_name_H-M   'P 1'
#
loop_
_entity.id
_entity.type
_entity.pdbx_description
1 polymer ?
#
loop_
_entity_poly.entity_id
_entity_poly.type
_entity_poly.pdbx_seq_one_letter_code
_entity_poly.pdbx_strand_id
1 'polypeptide(L)'
;WRTLLAACRTYGHVELGRRCFNQVVPIDPYHAGAYVLMSGIYSDSGLWEEALKIDELRQYACAWKKPAKAWIEVDKKVHEFVVGEKSHPQIEEICTMLKSLNSRMKEAGYTPKHNLILQQMSNEEKEDVLCGHCEKLAIAFGIISTPPGTTIRAT
;
A
#
# COMPACT_ATOMS: atom_id res chain seq x y z
N TRP A 1 -14.81 10.09 16.31
CA TRP A 1 -13.58 9.49 16.85
C TRP A 1 -12.49 9.24 15.80
N ARG A 2 -12.72 8.52 14.69
CA ARG A 2 -11.66 8.25 13.66
C ARG A 2 -11.02 9.50 13.06
N THR A 3 -11.81 10.50 12.67
CA THR A 3 -11.28 11.79 12.15
C THR A 3 -10.39 12.50 13.15
N LEU A 4 -10.78 12.48 14.44
CA LEU A 4 -9.99 13.06 15.52
C LEU A 4 -8.71 12.26 15.77
N LEU A 5 -8.78 10.93 15.73
CA LEU A 5 -7.60 10.04 15.81
C LEU A 5 -6.61 10.33 14.67
N ALA A 6 -7.10 10.55 13.46
CA ALA A 6 -6.27 10.95 12.32
C ALA A 6 -5.59 12.31 12.55
N ALA A 7 -6.33 13.29 13.07
CA ALA A 7 -5.76 14.58 13.45
C ALA A 7 -4.70 14.45 14.56
N CYS A 8 -4.90 13.56 15.53
CA CYS A 8 -3.90 13.30 16.59
C CYS A 8 -2.57 12.82 16.00
N ARG A 9 -2.60 12.02 14.93
CA ARG A 9 -1.39 11.64 14.20
C ARG A 9 -0.74 12.83 13.53
N THR A 10 -1.51 13.63 12.79
CA THR A 10 -1.00 14.81 12.08
C THR A 10 -0.31 15.82 13.01
N TYR A 11 -0.83 16.00 14.22
CA TYR A 11 -0.31 16.97 15.20
C TYR A 11 0.54 16.34 16.32
N GLY A 12 0.85 15.04 16.26
CA GLY A 12 1.70 14.36 17.25
C GLY A 12 1.09 14.24 18.66
N HIS A 13 -0.23 14.27 18.80
CA HIS A 13 -0.91 14.18 20.10
C HIS A 13 -1.17 12.73 20.53
N VAL A 14 -0.14 12.06 21.05
CA VAL A 14 -0.17 10.63 21.44
C VAL A 14 -1.28 10.31 22.45
N GLU A 15 -1.35 11.06 23.56
CA GLU A 15 -2.29 10.78 24.65
C GLU A 15 -3.75 10.95 24.19
N LEU A 16 -4.03 12.00 23.41
CA LEU A 16 -5.36 12.21 22.83
C LEU A 16 -5.68 11.12 21.81
N GLY A 17 -4.69 10.69 21.02
CA GLY A 17 -4.80 9.55 20.12
C GLY A 17 -5.23 8.28 20.85
N ARG A 18 -4.56 7.95 21.96
CA ARG A 18 -4.90 6.80 22.81
C ARG A 18 -6.33 6.86 23.32
N ARG A 19 -6.78 8.04 23.80
CA ARG A 19 -8.17 8.23 24.23
C ARG A 19 -9.15 8.02 23.09
N CYS A 20 -8.87 8.58 21.91
CA CYS A 20 -9.72 8.39 20.73
C CYS A 20 -9.76 6.92 20.28
N PHE A 21 -8.64 6.22 20.35
CA PHE A 21 -8.54 4.79 20.03
C PHE A 21 -9.42 3.96 20.98
N ASN A 22 -9.33 4.21 22.29
CA ASN A 22 -10.15 3.53 23.29
C ASN A 22 -11.66 3.80 23.16
N GLN A 23 -12.05 4.90 22.51
CA GLN A 23 -13.45 5.19 22.20
C GLN A 23 -13.92 4.54 20.89
N VAL A 24 -13.05 4.44 19.88
CA VAL A 24 -13.45 3.94 18.55
C VAL A 24 -13.45 2.42 18.45
N VAL A 25 -12.49 1.74 19.10
CA VAL A 25 -12.34 0.28 19.00
C VAL A 25 -13.58 -0.46 19.50
N PRO A 26 -14.20 -0.10 20.65
CA PRO A 26 -15.41 -0.78 21.10
C PRO A 26 -16.61 -0.59 20.16
N ILE A 27 -16.64 0.49 19.37
CA ILE A 27 -17.73 0.78 18.44
C ILE A 27 -17.63 -0.12 17.19
N ASP A 28 -16.40 -0.35 16.71
CA ASP A 28 -16.15 -1.06 15.45
C ASP A 28 -14.78 -1.77 15.51
N PRO A 29 -14.70 -2.92 16.21
CA PRO A 29 -13.43 -3.59 16.51
C PRO A 29 -12.79 -4.24 15.28
N TYR A 30 -13.55 -4.47 14.21
CA TYR A 30 -13.05 -5.10 12.99
C TYR A 30 -12.46 -4.07 12.01
N HIS A 31 -12.59 -2.78 12.30
CA HIS A 31 -12.15 -1.74 11.40
C HIS A 31 -10.64 -1.44 11.55
N ALA A 32 -9.86 -2.04 10.66
CA ALA A 32 -8.40 -1.92 10.59
C ALA A 32 -7.86 -0.47 10.63
N GLY A 33 -8.61 0.50 10.09
CA GLY A 33 -8.15 1.89 10.03
C GLY A 33 -7.85 2.54 11.39
N ALA A 34 -8.56 2.17 12.47
CA ALA A 34 -8.29 2.72 13.80
C ALA A 34 -6.95 2.22 14.35
N TYR A 35 -6.69 0.92 14.21
CA TYR A 35 -5.44 0.27 14.58
C TYR A 35 -4.25 0.83 13.79
N VAL A 36 -4.41 0.95 12.47
CA VAL A 36 -3.35 1.51 11.60
C VAL A 36 -3.02 2.96 11.98
N LEU A 37 -4.03 3.78 12.30
CA LEU A 37 -3.79 5.15 12.76
C LEU A 37 -3.06 5.17 14.11
N MET A 38 -3.47 4.35 15.07
CA MET A 38 -2.85 4.33 16.40
C MET A 38 -1.42 3.78 16.37
N SER A 39 -1.17 2.71 15.61
CA SER A 39 0.17 2.18 15.39
C SER A 39 1.06 3.26 14.75
N GLY A 40 0.54 3.99 13.76
CA GLY A 40 1.23 5.12 13.15
C GLY A 40 1.57 6.24 14.15
N ILE A 41 0.65 6.61 15.04
CA ILE A 41 0.90 7.61 16.10
C ILE A 41 2.08 7.18 17.00
N TYR A 42 2.11 5.91 17.39
CA TYR A 42 3.20 5.38 18.21
C TYR A 42 4.53 5.34 17.46
N SER A 43 4.55 4.83 16.23
CA SER A 43 5.76 4.78 15.39
C SER A 43 6.33 6.18 15.12
N ASP A 44 5.48 7.14 14.75
CA ASP A 44 5.88 8.53 14.47
C ASP A 44 6.47 9.21 15.74
N SER A 45 6.15 8.69 16.93
CA SER A 45 6.65 9.16 18.23
C SER A 45 7.81 8.32 18.80
N GLY A 46 8.34 7.36 18.04
CA GLY A 46 9.44 6.48 18.47
C GLY A 46 9.03 5.38 19.47
N LEU A 47 7.73 5.18 19.70
CA LEU A 47 7.18 4.18 20.62
C LEU A 47 6.95 2.84 19.90
N TRP A 48 8.02 2.25 19.37
CA TRP A 48 7.96 1.07 18.49
C TRP A 48 7.31 -0.15 19.14
N GLU A 49 7.58 -0.41 20.43
CA GLU A 49 6.96 -1.52 21.17
C GLU A 49 5.43 -1.37 21.28
N GLU A 50 4.95 -0.14 21.50
CA GLU A 50 3.51 0.13 21.55
C GLU A 50 2.87 0.02 20.17
N ALA A 51 3.58 0.40 19.11
CA ALA A 51 3.13 0.21 17.73
C ALA A 51 2.97 -1.27 17.39
N LEU A 52 3.89 -2.14 17.85
CA LEU A 52 3.82 -3.59 17.69
C LEU A 52 2.62 -4.18 18.45
N LYS A 53 2.38 -3.76 19.70
CA LYS A 53 1.20 -4.19 20.48
C LYS A 53 -0.12 -3.83 19.78
N ILE A 54 -0.20 -2.65 19.18
CA ILE A 54 -1.39 -2.27 18.39
C ILE A 54 -1.56 -3.17 17.17
N ASP A 55 -0.46 -3.57 16.50
CA ASP A 55 -0.55 -4.48 15.37
C ASP A 55 -0.97 -5.89 15.80
N GLU A 56 -0.43 -6.41 16.90
CA GLU A 56 -0.89 -7.67 17.49
C GLU A 56 -2.39 -7.63 17.80
N LEU A 57 -2.86 -6.56 18.48
CA LEU A 57 -4.29 -6.36 18.75
C LEU A 57 -5.13 -6.33 17.47
N ARG A 58 -4.62 -5.72 16.40
CA ARG A 58 -5.28 -5.70 15.09
C ARG A 58 -5.41 -7.11 14.51
N GLN A 59 -4.36 -7.92 14.62
CA GLN A 59 -4.36 -9.31 14.15
C GLN A 59 -5.35 -10.17 14.97
N TYR A 60 -5.30 -10.07 16.30
CA TYR A 60 -6.23 -10.78 17.20
C TYR A 60 -7.69 -10.40 16.96
N ALA A 61 -7.96 -9.12 16.69
CA ALA A 61 -9.30 -8.63 16.36
C ALA A 61 -9.76 -9.03 14.94
N CYS A 62 -8.91 -9.68 14.14
CA CYS A 62 -9.13 -9.92 12.72
C CYS A 62 -9.49 -8.63 11.96
N ALA A 63 -8.93 -7.50 12.39
CA ALA A 63 -9.17 -6.19 11.81
C ALA A 63 -8.30 -6.01 10.57
N TRP A 64 -8.73 -6.62 9.47
CA TRP A 64 -8.02 -6.61 8.20
C TRP A 64 -8.57 -5.53 7.27
N LYS A 65 -7.67 -4.83 6.55
CA LYS A 65 -8.11 -4.07 5.37
C LYS A 65 -8.36 -5.07 4.25
N LYS A 66 -9.48 -4.93 3.55
CA LYS A 66 -9.65 -5.62 2.27
C LYS A 66 -8.46 -5.20 1.38
N PRO A 67 -7.67 -6.15 0.85
CA PRO A 67 -6.56 -5.82 -0.02
C PRO A 67 -7.08 -5.00 -1.21
N ALA A 68 -6.33 -3.97 -1.59
CA ALA A 68 -6.69 -3.23 -2.79
C ALA A 68 -6.52 -4.17 -4.00
N LYS A 69 -7.38 -3.97 -4.99
CA LYS A 69 -7.41 -4.75 -6.21
C LYS A 69 -7.53 -3.82 -7.39
N ALA A 70 -6.91 -4.21 -8.48
CA ALA A 70 -7.08 -3.62 -9.79
C ALA A 70 -7.41 -4.73 -10.77
N TRP A 71 -8.16 -4.41 -11.81
CA TRP A 71 -8.33 -5.32 -12.93
C TRP A 71 -8.14 -4.60 -14.25
N ILE A 72 -7.83 -5.41 -15.27
CA ILE A 72 -7.66 -4.99 -16.66
C ILE A 72 -8.31 -6.02 -17.58
N GLU A 73 -8.87 -5.57 -18.69
CA GLU A 73 -9.35 -6.44 -19.76
C GLU A 73 -8.34 -6.49 -20.90
N VAL A 74 -7.84 -7.69 -21.20
CA VAL A 74 -6.96 -7.98 -22.35
C VAL A 74 -7.54 -9.17 -23.09
N ASP A 75 -7.65 -9.10 -24.41
CA ASP A 75 -8.20 -10.17 -25.25
C ASP A 75 -9.56 -10.71 -24.76
N LYS A 76 -10.44 -9.81 -24.31
CA LYS A 76 -11.77 -10.12 -23.73
C LYS A 76 -11.72 -10.96 -22.45
N LYS A 77 -10.56 -11.03 -21.81
CA LYS A 77 -10.36 -11.70 -20.52
C LYS A 77 -10.05 -10.66 -19.45
N VAL A 78 -10.73 -10.78 -18.31
CA VAL A 78 -10.46 -9.95 -17.14
C VAL A 78 -9.32 -10.58 -16.33
N HIS A 79 -8.28 -9.80 -16.08
CA HIS A 79 -7.16 -10.15 -15.21
C HIS A 79 -7.25 -9.30 -13.94
N GLU A 80 -7.32 -9.95 -12.78
CA GLU A 80 -7.34 -9.31 -11.47
C GLU A 80 -5.94 -9.36 -10.86
N PHE A 81 -5.52 -8.25 -10.27
CA PHE A 81 -4.29 -8.12 -9.48
C PHE A 81 -4.65 -7.62 -8.09
N VAL A 82 -4.06 -8.22 -7.06
CA VAL A 82 -4.17 -7.74 -5.67
C VAL A 82 -2.90 -7.03 -5.23
N VAL A 83 -2.99 -6.17 -4.22
CA VAL A 83 -1.80 -5.55 -3.60
C VAL A 83 -0.83 -6.63 -3.13
N GLY A 84 0.44 -6.51 -3.55
CA GLY A 84 1.47 -7.50 -3.26
C GLY A 84 1.29 -8.84 -3.99
N GLU A 85 0.62 -8.86 -5.15
CA GLU A 85 0.45 -10.06 -5.97
C GLU A 85 1.80 -10.74 -6.29
N LYS A 86 1.86 -12.06 -6.07
CA LYS A 86 3.03 -12.92 -6.34
C LYS A 86 2.66 -14.21 -7.08
N SER A 87 1.37 -14.47 -7.28
CA SER A 87 0.86 -15.75 -7.82
C SER A 87 0.54 -15.72 -9.30
N HIS A 88 0.50 -14.52 -9.92
CA HIS A 88 0.20 -14.40 -11.34
C HIS A 88 1.26 -15.13 -12.19
N PRO A 89 0.88 -15.95 -13.19
CA PRO A 89 1.84 -16.75 -13.98
C PRO A 89 2.93 -15.93 -14.68
N GLN A 90 2.62 -14.67 -14.99
CA GLN A 90 3.54 -13.73 -15.66
C GLN A 90 4.10 -12.65 -14.71
N ILE A 91 4.07 -12.88 -13.40
CA ILE A 91 4.44 -11.83 -12.42
C ILE A 91 5.87 -11.32 -12.61
N GLU A 92 6.81 -12.19 -12.98
CA GLU A 92 8.21 -11.81 -13.22
C GLU A 92 8.36 -10.86 -14.42
N GLU A 93 7.63 -11.13 -15.51
CA GLU A 93 7.61 -10.30 -16.72
C GLU A 93 6.99 -8.93 -16.44
N ILE A 94 5.87 -8.92 -15.70
CA ILE A 94 5.17 -7.71 -15.27
C ILE A 94 6.10 -6.85 -14.40
N CYS A 95 6.75 -7.44 -13.40
CA CYS A 95 7.71 -6.74 -12.54
C CYS A 95 8.91 -6.21 -13.34
N THR A 96 9.42 -6.98 -14.30
CA THR A 96 10.52 -6.55 -15.17
C THR A 96 10.11 -5.34 -16.03
N MET A 97 8.90 -5.35 -16.60
CA MET A 97 8.35 -4.21 -17.32
C MET A 97 8.23 -2.98 -16.41
N LEU A 98 7.76 -3.13 -15.16
CA LEU A 98 7.69 -2.04 -14.20
C LEU A 98 9.07 -1.45 -13.86
N LYS A 99 10.10 -2.29 -13.69
CA LYS A 99 11.47 -1.82 -13.48
C LYS A 99 11.98 -1.00 -14.66
N SER A 100 11.74 -1.48 -15.89
CA SER A 100 12.10 -0.79 -17.12
C SER A 100 11.39 0.57 -17.24
N LEU A 101 10.07 0.61 -17.02
CA LEU A 101 9.30 1.86 -17.04
C LEU A 101 9.79 2.85 -15.97
N ASN A 102 10.07 2.37 -14.76
CA ASN A 102 10.58 3.21 -13.68
C ASN A 102 11.96 3.81 -14.01
N SER A 103 12.86 3.05 -14.64
CA SER A 103 14.16 3.58 -15.12
C SER A 103 13.94 4.68 -16.15
N ARG A 104 13.14 4.41 -17.18
CA ARG A 104 12.84 5.37 -18.26
C ARG A 104 12.17 6.64 -17.75
N MET A 105 11.26 6.51 -16.78
CA MET A 105 10.62 7.65 -16.14
C MET A 105 11.64 8.50 -15.39
N LYS A 106 12.54 7.89 -14.63
CA LYS A 106 13.62 8.62 -13.93
C LYS A 106 14.56 9.33 -14.89
N GLU A 107 14.95 8.68 -15.98
CA GLU A 107 15.76 9.27 -17.05
C GLU A 107 15.05 10.47 -17.70
N ALA A 108 13.72 10.43 -17.80
CA ALA A 108 12.88 11.54 -18.24
C ALA A 108 12.65 12.62 -17.17
N GLY A 109 13.30 12.53 -16.00
CA GLY A 109 13.23 13.51 -14.92
C GLY A 109 12.12 13.27 -13.89
N TYR A 110 11.40 12.15 -13.95
CA TYR A 110 10.42 11.80 -12.91
C TYR A 110 11.13 11.55 -11.58
N THR A 111 10.79 12.37 -10.59
CA THR A 111 11.20 12.16 -9.20
C THR A 111 10.00 11.65 -8.41
N PRO A 112 10.04 10.41 -7.90
CA PRO A 112 8.98 9.91 -7.03
C PRO A 112 8.81 10.86 -5.83
N LYS A 113 7.57 11.17 -5.44
CA LYS A 113 7.31 11.80 -4.14
C LYS A 113 7.68 10.81 -3.04
N HIS A 114 8.94 10.87 -2.59
CA HIS A 114 9.48 9.97 -1.61
C HIS A 114 8.92 10.32 -0.21
N ASN A 115 8.30 9.34 0.45
CA ASN A 115 8.46 9.25 1.90
C ASN A 115 9.95 8.98 2.13
N LEU A 116 10.59 9.70 3.06
CA LEU A 116 12.02 9.61 3.41
C LEU A 116 12.53 8.16 3.57
N ILE A 117 11.63 7.25 3.91
CA ILE A 117 11.82 5.80 4.07
C ILE A 117 12.37 5.13 2.79
N LEU A 118 11.89 5.50 1.59
CA LEU A 118 12.28 4.84 0.33
C LEU A 118 13.74 5.09 -0.07
N GLN A 119 14.37 6.17 0.39
CA GLN A 119 15.77 6.45 0.06
C GLN A 119 16.73 5.53 0.81
N GLN A 120 16.36 5.09 2.02
CA GLN A 120 17.17 4.26 2.90
C GLN A 120 16.98 2.74 2.67
N MET A 121 16.01 2.35 1.84
CA MET A 121 15.70 0.95 1.54
C MET A 121 16.73 0.30 0.61
N SER A 122 16.91 -1.02 0.77
CA SER A 122 17.69 -1.86 -0.12
C SER A 122 17.09 -1.90 -1.54
N ASN A 123 17.83 -2.45 -2.49
CA ASN A 123 17.30 -2.61 -3.85
C ASN A 123 16.13 -3.61 -3.87
N GLU A 124 16.18 -4.70 -3.11
CA GLU A 124 15.09 -5.67 -3.01
C GLU A 124 13.82 -5.05 -2.42
N GLU A 125 13.97 -4.22 -1.37
CA GLU A 125 12.86 -3.50 -0.74
C GLU A 125 12.22 -2.46 -1.67
N LYS A 126 13.03 -1.78 -2.50
CA LYS A 126 12.53 -0.86 -3.53
C LYS A 126 11.78 -1.59 -4.64
N GLU A 127 12.18 -2.82 -4.96
CA GLU A 127 11.49 -3.66 -5.93
C GLU A 127 10.13 -4.15 -5.41
N ASP A 128 10.05 -4.55 -4.13
CA ASP A 128 8.79 -4.97 -3.50
C ASP A 128 7.77 -3.81 -3.44
N VAL A 129 8.23 -2.58 -3.17
CA VAL A 129 7.37 -1.38 -3.27
C VAL A 129 6.94 -1.09 -4.72
N LEU A 130 7.82 -1.30 -5.69
CA LEU A 130 7.51 -1.05 -7.10
C LEU A 130 6.42 -1.98 -7.61
N CYS A 131 6.51 -3.28 -7.28
CA CYS A 131 5.54 -4.30 -7.64
C CYS A 131 4.37 -4.44 -6.66
N GLY A 132 4.35 -3.69 -5.55
CA GLY A 132 3.32 -3.82 -4.52
C GLY A 132 1.94 -3.25 -4.88
N HIS A 133 1.86 -2.38 -5.90
CA HIS A 133 0.60 -1.72 -6.29
C HIS A 133 -0.12 -2.49 -7.39
N CYS A 134 -1.36 -2.93 -7.11
CA CYS A 134 -2.16 -3.69 -8.05
C CYS A 134 -2.43 -2.92 -9.35
N GLU A 135 -2.61 -1.60 -9.28
CA GLU A 135 -2.86 -0.76 -10.45
C GLU A 135 -1.65 -0.74 -11.40
N LYS A 136 -0.44 -0.68 -10.83
CA LYS A 136 0.81 -0.72 -11.60
C LYS A 136 0.98 -2.07 -12.29
N LEU A 137 0.68 -3.16 -11.58
CA LEU A 137 0.74 -4.51 -12.13
C LEU A 137 -0.25 -4.67 -13.30
N ALA A 138 -1.48 -4.20 -13.14
CA ALA A 138 -2.50 -4.25 -14.19
C ALA A 138 -2.07 -3.47 -15.45
N ILE A 139 -1.53 -2.26 -15.29
CA ILE A 139 -1.04 -1.46 -16.42
C ILE A 139 0.15 -2.13 -17.10
N ALA A 140 1.15 -2.61 -16.34
CA ALA A 140 2.31 -3.28 -16.90
C ALA A 140 1.93 -4.58 -17.64
N PHE A 141 1.00 -5.36 -17.08
CA PHE A 141 0.40 -6.50 -17.77
C PHE A 141 -0.24 -6.08 -19.10
N GLY A 142 -1.05 -5.02 -19.09
CA GLY A 142 -1.62 -4.46 -20.32
C GLY A 142 -0.57 -4.11 -21.38
N ILE A 143 0.57 -3.55 -20.99
CA ILE A 143 1.64 -3.17 -21.93
C ILE A 143 2.34 -4.40 -22.51
N ILE A 144 2.63 -5.44 -21.70
CA ILE A 144 3.30 -6.65 -22.21
C ILE A 144 2.37 -7.54 -23.04
N SER A 145 1.06 -7.45 -22.78
CA SER A 145 0.06 -8.33 -23.40
C SER A 145 -0.70 -7.68 -24.56
N THR A 146 -0.42 -6.43 -24.94
CA THR A 146 -1.10 -5.76 -26.06
C THR A 146 -0.15 -5.12 -27.07
N PRO A 147 -0.54 -4.99 -28.35
CA PRO A 147 0.27 -4.32 -29.35
C PRO A 147 0.49 -2.82 -29.04
N PRO A 148 1.61 -2.22 -29.51
CA PRO A 148 1.83 -0.78 -29.39
C PRO A 148 0.67 0.05 -29.97
N GLY A 149 0.29 1.11 -29.26
CA GLY A 149 -0.84 1.97 -29.62
C GLY A 149 -2.20 1.48 -29.13
N THR A 150 -2.28 0.32 -28.48
CA THR A 150 -3.51 -0.17 -27.86
C THR A 150 -3.90 0.72 -26.67
N THR A 151 -5.18 1.07 -26.59
CA THR A 151 -5.72 1.77 -25.42
C THR A 151 -5.88 0.79 -24.27
N ILE A 152 -5.19 1.05 -23.15
CA ILE A 152 -5.28 0.27 -21.91
C ILE A 152 -6.28 0.94 -20.97
N ARG A 153 -7.12 0.14 -20.31
CA ARG A 153 -8.04 0.58 -19.25
C ARG A 153 -7.86 -0.31 -18.02
N ALA A 154 -7.54 0.30 -16.89
CA ALA A 154 -7.41 -0.37 -15.60
C ALA A 154 -8.20 0.41 -14.53
N THR A 155 -8.46 -0.25 -13.39
CA THR A 155 -9.17 0.32 -12.23
C THR A 155 -8.26 0.49 -11.03
#